data_AF-A0A1G4QU15-F1
#
_entry.id   AF-A0A1G4QU15-F1
#
_cell.length_a   1.000
_cell.length_b   1.000
_cell.length_c   1.000
_cell.angle_alpha   90.00
_cell.angle_beta   90.00
_cell.angle_gamma   90.00
#
_symmetry.space_group_name_H-M   'P 1'
#
loop_
_entity.id
_entity.type
_entity.pdbx_description
1 polymer ?
#
loop_
_entity_poly.entity_id
_entity_poly.type
_entity_poly.pdbx_seq_one_letter_code
_entity_poly.pdbx_strand_id
1 'polypeptide(L)'
;MKRVNGNLRSRYISGFVCLTVLFSFFALTACRREERFSFIHLPEVEECSDTPTGKKTTWSCVYFGFYPSAEVVDSSWDAIDSYALQDGDIIRDDSLYSRLESASWDGDLLELDSVRYLRAGQDTAPAGEEVRENHYNRETDRLWHYFVVTPVRWRVLDVDGDKALLLADRMPDSIPFHDKDEEVCWSSSTLRGRLNGYGEYEGAGFIDRAFTAEEREAILTSSVRNLPNQSYGTSSGEDTEDKIFILSNAQVFESEDAGRYGFDASRDYDDPAKRFTSTAYAKFMGAWWSPVDAYKGNSFWFMRNNGYTQRSVTYICDFGFVYSRGTLATCSDAAVLPAMWIDLSKAQLVDAGERVSTEIMHPVSEQEDGVELHDPQKVEDDSMPGGSYTVWSSVSFGRYPQREITSDEAQMCEAVSTSGGRWFAVEPVRWRVLKVEEDTLLLMSDRILDSVPYNDDYIDCPWEDSYIREWLNGKGDSFINNAFAEEERQILITSDVQNADNYYFGTGCGADTKDSVFLLSEEEVFSSYKAEIYGFQPSDATGDMGRRLIPTDYAASRGTWVSSSDDTPGIGFWFLRTNGYTQDNVVYVGEKGYLYNRGIPVTCADAGIVPVIRIQRGSSLYTCEEDINSKGT
;
A
#
# COMPACT_ATOMS: atom_id res chain seq x y z
N MET A 1 69.86 19.42 53.04
CA MET A 1 69.44 20.29 51.91
C MET A 1 68.25 19.64 51.22
N LYS A 2 67.15 20.38 51.09
CA LYS A 2 65.85 19.93 50.56
C LYS A 2 65.92 19.65 49.05
N ARG A 3 65.18 18.63 48.58
CA ARG A 3 64.53 18.63 47.27
C ARG A 3 63.08 18.15 47.42
N VAL A 4 62.18 18.94 46.86
CA VAL A 4 60.73 18.73 46.75
C VAL A 4 60.46 18.21 45.34
N ASN A 5 59.58 17.22 45.18
CA ASN A 5 58.48 17.20 44.17
C ASN A 5 57.83 15.82 44.03
N GLY A 6 56.50 15.83 43.90
CA GLY A 6 55.77 14.79 43.16
C GLY A 6 54.57 14.21 43.89
N ASN A 7 53.41 14.89 43.85
CA ASN A 7 52.10 14.23 43.75
C ASN A 7 50.97 15.24 43.50
N LEU A 8 50.74 15.60 42.23
CA LEU A 8 49.54 16.36 41.82
C LEU A 8 49.25 16.14 40.32
N ARG A 9 49.01 14.89 39.88
CA ARG A 9 48.58 14.58 38.49
C ARG A 9 47.57 13.44 38.31
N SER A 10 46.98 12.88 39.36
CA SER A 10 46.09 11.70 39.22
C SER A 10 44.57 11.99 39.31
N ARG A 11 44.13 13.23 39.50
CA ARG A 11 42.70 13.56 39.73
C ARG A 11 41.96 14.27 38.60
N TYR A 12 42.65 14.65 37.52
CA TYR A 12 42.02 15.35 36.38
C TYR A 12 41.77 14.46 35.14
N ILE A 13 42.33 13.25 35.10
CA ILE A 13 42.25 12.38 33.90
C ILE A 13 41.00 11.48 33.95
N SER A 14 40.55 11.03 35.12
CA SER A 14 39.33 10.21 35.23
C SER A 14 38.03 10.98 35.00
N GLY A 15 37.99 12.29 35.29
CA GLY A 15 36.82 13.12 35.01
C GLY A 15 36.63 13.44 33.52
N PHE A 16 37.74 13.60 32.78
CA PHE A 16 37.70 13.94 31.36
C PHE A 16 37.36 12.72 30.48
N VAL A 17 37.87 11.53 30.84
CA VAL A 17 37.58 10.28 30.10
C VAL A 17 36.12 9.83 30.30
N CYS A 18 35.53 9.99 31.49
CA CYS A 18 34.10 9.75 31.68
C CYS A 18 33.22 10.73 30.89
N LEU A 19 33.60 12.01 30.83
CA LEU A 19 32.83 13.02 30.09
C LEU A 19 32.87 12.77 28.58
N THR A 20 34.02 12.36 28.03
CA THR A 20 34.16 12.06 26.60
C THR A 20 33.45 10.76 26.20
N VAL A 21 33.50 9.70 27.03
CA VAL A 21 32.78 8.45 26.75
C VAL A 21 31.27 8.66 26.84
N LEU A 22 30.79 9.45 27.80
CA LEU A 22 29.38 9.85 27.87
C LEU A 22 28.98 10.69 26.64
N PHE A 23 29.77 11.70 26.26
CA PHE A 23 29.47 12.51 25.07
C PHE A 23 29.46 11.69 23.77
N SER A 24 30.40 10.75 23.61
CA SER A 24 30.45 9.86 22.45
C SER A 24 29.29 8.88 22.42
N PHE A 25 28.84 8.37 23.56
CA PHE A 25 27.65 7.52 23.65
C PHE A 25 26.39 8.31 23.31
N PHE A 26 26.21 9.50 23.89
CA PHE A 26 25.09 10.40 23.60
C PHE A 26 25.06 10.85 22.13
N ALA A 27 26.22 11.12 21.53
CA ALA A 27 26.32 11.46 20.11
C ALA A 27 26.00 10.25 19.21
N LEU A 28 26.42 9.03 19.59
CA LEU A 28 26.08 7.81 18.83
C LEU A 28 24.59 7.46 18.94
N THR A 29 23.96 7.59 20.11
CA THR A 29 22.52 7.36 20.26
C THR A 29 21.69 8.45 19.61
N ALA A 30 22.14 9.70 19.60
CA ALA A 30 21.48 10.79 18.87
C ALA A 30 21.58 10.57 17.34
N CYS A 31 22.76 10.22 16.83
CA CYS A 31 22.98 9.96 15.39
C CYS A 31 22.21 8.73 14.89
N ARG A 32 22.21 7.61 15.63
CA ARG A 32 21.36 6.43 15.31
C ARG A 32 19.86 6.73 15.41
N ARG A 33 19.47 7.74 16.19
CA ARG A 33 18.06 8.17 16.36
C ARG A 33 17.60 9.09 15.23
N GLU A 34 18.46 9.98 14.74
CA GLU A 34 18.20 10.76 13.51
C GLU A 34 18.07 9.85 12.29
N GLU A 35 18.82 8.76 12.20
CA GLU A 35 18.66 7.75 11.13
C GLU A 35 17.40 6.89 11.27
N ARG A 36 16.93 6.58 12.50
CA ARG A 36 15.79 5.68 12.73
C ARG A 36 14.43 6.27 12.35
N PHE A 37 14.29 7.59 12.34
CA PHE A 37 13.04 8.29 12.01
C PHE A 37 13.25 9.34 10.93
N SER A 38 14.23 9.14 10.05
CA SER A 38 14.52 10.07 8.96
C SER A 38 13.36 10.21 7.97
N PHE A 39 12.37 9.30 7.99
CA PHE A 39 11.15 9.32 7.18
C PHE A 39 9.97 10.05 7.86
N ILE A 40 10.12 10.48 9.13
CA ILE A 40 9.08 11.21 9.86
C ILE A 40 9.33 12.71 9.73
N HIS A 41 8.42 13.39 9.04
CA HIS A 41 8.45 14.83 8.84
C HIS A 41 7.19 15.51 9.36
N LEU A 42 7.30 16.82 9.60
CA LEU A 42 6.13 17.65 9.85
C LEU A 42 5.30 17.76 8.56
N PRO A 43 3.99 18.02 8.65
CA PRO A 43 3.17 18.23 7.46
C PRO A 43 3.73 19.33 6.56
N GLU A 44 3.85 19.04 5.26
CA GLU A 44 4.32 19.98 4.26
C GLU A 44 3.13 20.58 3.51
N VAL A 45 2.96 21.91 3.60
CA VAL A 45 1.84 22.63 2.98
C VAL A 45 2.35 23.45 1.80
N GLU A 46 1.80 23.18 0.62
CA GLU A 46 2.15 23.85 -0.63
C GLU A 46 0.93 24.54 -1.26
N GLU A 47 1.17 25.60 -2.04
CA GLU A 47 0.10 26.22 -2.85
C GLU A 47 -0.36 25.26 -3.95
N CYS A 48 -1.68 25.13 -4.11
CA CYS A 48 -2.29 24.29 -5.14
C CYS A 48 -3.58 24.93 -5.64
N SER A 49 -3.56 25.48 -6.85
CA SER A 49 -4.72 26.16 -7.47
C SER A 49 -5.90 25.24 -7.76
N ASP A 50 -5.68 23.93 -7.75
CA ASP A 50 -6.69 22.93 -8.11
C ASP A 50 -7.57 22.53 -6.92
N THR A 51 -7.27 23.05 -5.72
CA THR A 51 -8.04 22.81 -4.50
C THR A 51 -8.88 24.03 -4.11
N PRO A 52 -10.06 23.85 -3.48
CA PRO A 52 -10.87 24.98 -3.01
C PRO A 52 -10.17 25.86 -1.97
N THR A 53 -9.27 25.28 -1.18
CA THR A 53 -8.46 25.97 -0.17
C THR A 53 -7.23 26.69 -0.76
N GLY A 54 -6.88 26.41 -2.02
CA GLY A 54 -5.65 26.89 -2.65
C GLY A 54 -4.38 26.21 -2.11
N LYS A 55 -4.52 25.10 -1.39
CA LYS A 55 -3.42 24.40 -0.71
C LYS A 55 -3.54 22.88 -0.84
N LYS A 56 -2.41 22.22 -0.95
CA LYS A 56 -2.28 20.78 -0.74
C LYS A 56 -1.31 20.52 0.42
N THR A 57 -1.55 19.44 1.14
CA THR A 57 -0.72 19.03 2.28
C THR A 57 -0.21 17.62 2.06
N THR A 58 1.07 17.39 2.34
CA THR A 58 1.68 16.06 2.40
C THR A 58 2.03 15.71 3.84
N TRP A 59 1.63 14.53 4.30
CA TRP A 59 2.00 13.96 5.61
C TRP A 59 2.89 12.75 5.43
N SER A 60 3.93 12.61 6.25
CA SER A 60 4.56 11.30 6.48
C SER A 60 3.56 10.35 7.11
N CYS A 61 3.58 9.09 6.69
CA CYS A 61 2.72 8.04 7.21
C CYS A 61 3.52 6.92 7.86
N VAL A 62 2.94 6.32 8.89
CA VAL A 62 3.54 5.18 9.60
C VAL A 62 2.51 4.08 9.87
N TYR A 63 2.94 2.83 9.89
CA TYR A 63 2.15 1.73 10.42
C TYR A 63 2.44 1.54 11.91
N PHE A 64 1.38 1.42 12.71
CA PHE A 64 1.47 1.17 14.15
C PHE A 64 0.16 0.58 14.69
N GLY A 65 0.21 -0.53 15.42
CA GLY A 65 -0.98 -1.29 15.81
C GLY A 65 -1.70 -1.95 14.62
N PHE A 66 -2.72 -2.75 14.94
CA PHE A 66 -3.48 -3.54 13.98
C PHE A 66 -4.97 -3.52 14.33
N TYR A 67 -5.85 -3.32 13.35
CA TYR A 67 -7.30 -3.31 13.58
C TYR A 67 -8.04 -3.96 12.40
N PRO A 68 -9.24 -4.51 12.60
CA PRO A 68 -10.08 -4.99 11.50
C PRO A 68 -10.26 -3.91 10.44
N SER A 69 -10.09 -4.28 9.17
CA SER A 69 -10.13 -3.32 8.05
C SER A 69 -10.85 -3.90 6.83
N ALA A 70 -10.35 -5.01 6.29
CA ALA A 70 -10.81 -5.66 5.07
C ALA A 70 -11.82 -6.77 5.37
N GLU A 71 -12.87 -6.94 4.57
CA GLU A 71 -13.81 -8.06 4.71
C GLU A 71 -13.43 -9.22 3.79
N VAL A 72 -13.43 -10.45 4.32
CA VAL A 72 -13.38 -11.67 3.53
C VAL A 72 -14.79 -12.03 3.09
N VAL A 73 -14.99 -12.13 1.78
CA VAL A 73 -16.31 -12.32 1.20
C VAL A 73 -16.30 -13.43 0.15
N ASP A 74 -17.47 -14.02 -0.06
CA ASP A 74 -17.73 -14.92 -1.17
C ASP A 74 -18.14 -14.16 -2.45
N SER A 75 -18.26 -14.90 -3.55
CA SER A 75 -18.62 -14.41 -4.88
C SER A 75 -20.03 -13.78 -5.00
N SER A 76 -20.91 -13.93 -4.01
CA SER A 76 -22.26 -13.35 -4.03
C SER A 76 -22.39 -12.01 -3.29
N TRP A 77 -21.33 -11.57 -2.63
CA TRP A 77 -21.33 -10.37 -1.78
C TRP A 77 -21.43 -9.06 -2.58
N ASP A 78 -22.34 -8.19 -2.17
CA ASP A 78 -22.58 -6.85 -2.76
C ASP A 78 -22.88 -5.78 -1.69
N ALA A 79 -22.40 -5.96 -0.45
CA ALA A 79 -22.84 -5.18 0.70
C ALA A 79 -22.38 -3.71 0.72
N ILE A 80 -21.33 -3.35 -0.02
CA ILE A 80 -20.82 -1.99 -0.14
C ILE A 80 -20.78 -1.64 -1.62
N ASP A 81 -21.26 -0.44 -1.97
CA ASP A 81 -21.18 0.06 -3.33
C ASP A 81 -19.72 0.06 -3.83
N SER A 82 -19.49 -0.36 -5.07
CA SER A 82 -18.15 -0.45 -5.66
C SER A 82 -17.39 0.87 -5.57
N TYR A 83 -18.06 2.00 -5.86
CA TYR A 83 -17.49 3.35 -5.75
C TYR A 83 -17.13 3.78 -4.33
N ALA A 84 -17.55 3.04 -3.31
CA ALA A 84 -17.18 3.33 -1.93
C ALA A 84 -16.00 2.46 -1.46
N LEU A 85 -15.74 1.33 -2.12
CA LEU A 85 -14.62 0.44 -1.80
C LEU A 85 -13.28 1.11 -2.08
N GLN A 86 -12.26 0.72 -1.33
CA GLN A 86 -10.86 1.11 -1.54
C GLN A 86 -10.01 -0.13 -1.73
N ASP A 87 -8.83 0.01 -2.33
CA ASP A 87 -7.91 -1.13 -2.46
C ASP A 87 -7.63 -1.75 -1.09
N GLY A 88 -7.80 -3.07 -1.03
CA GLY A 88 -7.68 -3.83 0.21
C GLY A 88 -8.89 -3.76 1.15
N ASP A 89 -10.03 -3.17 0.76
CA ASP A 89 -11.26 -3.23 1.56
C ASP A 89 -11.91 -4.62 1.54
N ILE A 90 -11.74 -5.39 0.47
CA ILE A 90 -12.39 -6.68 0.27
C ILE A 90 -11.41 -7.73 -0.22
N ILE A 91 -11.51 -8.93 0.34
CA ILE A 91 -10.79 -10.14 -0.06
C ILE A 91 -11.83 -11.15 -0.56
N ARG A 92 -11.93 -11.31 -1.88
CA ARG A 92 -12.86 -12.26 -2.52
C ARG A 92 -12.22 -13.64 -2.59
N ASP A 93 -12.58 -14.51 -1.66
CA ASP A 93 -12.03 -15.86 -1.55
C ASP A 93 -13.05 -16.82 -0.91
N ASP A 94 -13.80 -17.53 -1.76
CA ASP A 94 -14.82 -18.51 -1.36
C ASP A 94 -14.23 -19.64 -0.48
N SER A 95 -12.96 -20.01 -0.71
CA SER A 95 -12.27 -21.06 0.02
C SER A 95 -11.92 -20.60 1.43
N LEU A 96 -11.30 -19.43 1.55
CA LEU A 96 -11.00 -18.80 2.85
C LEU A 96 -12.28 -18.52 3.63
N TYR A 97 -13.32 -17.99 2.97
CA TYR A 97 -14.62 -17.75 3.60
C TYR A 97 -15.20 -19.04 4.20
N SER A 98 -15.21 -20.14 3.43
CA SER A 98 -15.69 -21.46 3.89
C SER A 98 -14.84 -22.00 5.04
N ARG A 99 -13.52 -21.77 5.03
CA ARG A 99 -12.61 -22.16 6.11
C ARG A 99 -12.88 -21.36 7.39
N LEU A 100 -13.12 -20.06 7.28
CA LEU A 100 -13.46 -19.19 8.42
C LEU A 100 -14.84 -19.54 9.00
N GLU A 101 -15.79 -19.88 8.15
CA GLU A 101 -17.13 -20.33 8.56
C GLU A 101 -17.11 -21.67 9.30
N SER A 102 -16.27 -22.61 8.85
CA SER A 102 -16.14 -23.93 9.48
C SER A 102 -15.10 -23.98 10.61
N ALA A 103 -14.38 -22.88 10.86
CA ALA A 103 -13.34 -22.82 11.90
C ALA A 103 -13.92 -22.89 13.32
N SER A 104 -13.10 -23.36 14.25
CA SER A 104 -13.42 -23.33 15.68
C SER A 104 -12.95 -22.02 16.29
N TRP A 105 -13.88 -21.09 16.54
CA TRP A 105 -13.61 -19.78 17.15
C TRP A 105 -13.64 -19.85 18.69
N ASP A 106 -12.65 -19.23 19.34
CA ASP A 106 -12.64 -18.95 20.78
C ASP A 106 -12.79 -17.44 20.98
N GLY A 107 -14.01 -16.99 21.28
CA GLY A 107 -14.37 -15.57 21.21
C GLY A 107 -14.60 -15.11 19.76
N ASP A 108 -14.23 -13.87 19.45
CA ASP A 108 -14.46 -13.25 18.14
C ASP A 108 -13.19 -13.10 17.30
N LEU A 109 -12.04 -13.50 17.84
CA LEU A 109 -10.76 -13.46 17.14
C LEU A 109 -10.28 -14.87 16.81
N LEU A 110 -9.69 -15.03 15.63
CA LEU A 110 -9.08 -16.27 15.17
C LEU A 110 -7.76 -15.96 14.48
N GLU A 111 -6.75 -16.79 14.73
CA GLU A 111 -5.54 -16.82 13.90
C GLU A 111 -5.61 -18.04 12.99
N LEU A 112 -5.55 -17.81 11.68
CA LEU A 112 -5.55 -18.84 10.65
C LEU A 112 -4.42 -18.51 9.67
N ASP A 113 -3.55 -19.47 9.42
CA ASP A 113 -2.37 -19.31 8.55
C ASP A 113 -1.49 -18.08 8.89
N SER A 114 -1.34 -17.79 10.20
CA SER A 114 -0.61 -16.62 10.72
C SER A 114 -1.27 -15.25 10.43
N VAL A 115 -2.50 -15.25 9.92
CA VAL A 115 -3.31 -14.05 9.73
C VAL A 115 -4.40 -14.01 10.81
N ARG A 116 -4.60 -12.82 11.40
CA ARG A 116 -5.65 -12.62 12.40
C ARG A 116 -6.93 -12.14 11.74
N TYR A 117 -8.05 -12.74 12.15
CA TYR A 117 -9.39 -12.43 11.69
C TYR A 117 -10.28 -12.07 12.87
N LEU A 118 -11.15 -11.10 12.68
CA LEU A 118 -12.27 -10.79 13.56
C LEU A 118 -13.55 -11.28 12.89
N ARG A 119 -14.41 -12.01 13.61
CA ARG A 119 -15.80 -12.19 13.19
C ARG A 119 -16.70 -11.15 13.84
N ALA A 120 -17.68 -10.66 13.10
CA ALA A 120 -18.70 -9.76 13.61
C ALA A 120 -20.09 -10.23 13.17
N GLY A 121 -21.04 -10.24 14.11
CA GLY A 121 -22.39 -10.76 13.92
C GLY A 121 -23.43 -9.64 13.81
N GLN A 122 -24.70 -10.03 13.83
CA GLN A 122 -25.82 -9.09 13.71
C GLN A 122 -25.92 -8.13 14.90
N ASP A 123 -25.58 -8.57 16.11
CA ASP A 123 -25.64 -7.74 17.33
C ASP A 123 -24.44 -6.78 17.47
N THR A 124 -23.46 -6.85 16.58
CA THR A 124 -22.18 -6.13 16.73
C THR A 124 -22.26 -4.69 16.21
N ALA A 125 -23.19 -4.38 15.32
CA ALA A 125 -23.34 -3.05 14.72
C ALA A 125 -24.76 -2.49 14.94
N PRO A 126 -25.00 -1.20 14.62
CA PRO A 126 -26.31 -0.58 14.76
C PRO A 126 -27.40 -1.36 13.99
N ALA A 127 -28.44 -1.78 14.69
CA ALA A 127 -29.57 -2.49 14.08
C ALA A 127 -30.32 -1.57 13.11
N GLY A 128 -30.28 -1.89 11.81
CA GLY A 128 -31.17 -1.33 10.81
C GLY A 128 -32.12 -2.41 10.33
N GLU A 129 -33.43 -2.26 10.56
CA GLU A 129 -34.46 -3.18 10.03
C GLU A 129 -34.70 -2.99 8.51
N GLU A 130 -34.07 -1.97 7.90
CA GLU A 130 -34.23 -1.60 6.48
C GLU A 130 -32.88 -1.29 5.83
N VAL A 131 -32.76 -1.55 4.53
CA VAL A 131 -31.62 -1.13 3.70
C VAL A 131 -31.51 0.39 3.75
N ARG A 132 -30.40 0.92 4.28
CA ARG A 132 -30.13 2.36 4.33
C ARG A 132 -29.21 2.72 3.18
N GLU A 133 -29.59 3.72 2.38
CA GLU A 133 -28.77 4.18 1.26
C GLU A 133 -27.37 4.60 1.74
N ASN A 134 -26.33 4.19 1.02
CA ASN A 134 -24.93 4.48 1.32
C ASN A 134 -24.48 4.03 2.72
N HIS A 135 -25.01 2.89 3.16
CA HIS A 135 -24.60 2.16 4.35
C HIS A 135 -24.48 0.69 4.01
N TYR A 136 -23.75 -0.05 4.85
CA TYR A 136 -23.49 -1.46 4.64
C TYR A 136 -24.81 -2.25 4.55
N ASN A 137 -25.02 -2.91 3.40
CA ASN A 137 -26.21 -3.71 3.14
C ASN A 137 -26.04 -5.12 3.73
N ARG A 138 -26.73 -5.38 4.84
CA ARG A 138 -26.62 -6.66 5.56
C ARG A 138 -27.52 -7.72 4.93
N GLU A 139 -26.92 -8.85 4.54
CA GLU A 139 -27.65 -10.06 4.20
C GLU A 139 -28.30 -10.66 5.46
N THR A 140 -29.59 -11.03 5.36
CA THR A 140 -30.38 -11.47 6.52
C THR A 140 -30.08 -12.89 7.00
N ASP A 141 -29.47 -13.72 6.15
CA ASP A 141 -29.16 -15.12 6.40
C ASP A 141 -27.70 -15.37 6.82
N ARG A 142 -26.80 -14.39 6.66
CA ARG A 142 -25.43 -14.46 7.19
C ARG A 142 -25.41 -14.24 8.69
N LEU A 143 -24.86 -15.22 9.41
CA LEU A 143 -24.68 -15.15 10.87
C LEU A 143 -23.43 -14.35 11.27
N TRP A 144 -22.36 -14.47 10.49
CA TRP A 144 -21.05 -13.89 10.76
C TRP A 144 -20.45 -13.29 9.50
N HIS A 145 -19.81 -12.14 9.65
CA HIS A 145 -18.93 -11.50 8.69
C HIS A 145 -17.50 -11.59 9.21
N TYR A 146 -16.52 -11.77 8.32
CA TYR A 146 -15.13 -12.00 8.72
C TYR A 146 -14.25 -10.89 8.19
N PHE A 147 -13.46 -10.28 9.07
CA PHE A 147 -12.60 -9.17 8.76
C PHE A 147 -11.15 -9.51 9.05
N VAL A 148 -10.26 -9.17 8.12
CA VAL A 148 -8.82 -9.28 8.35
C VAL A 148 -8.35 -8.15 9.23
N VAL A 149 -7.51 -8.49 10.20
CA VAL A 149 -6.86 -7.55 11.10
C VAL A 149 -5.52 -7.13 10.49
N THR A 150 -5.44 -5.93 9.94
CA THR A 150 -4.25 -5.40 9.24
C THR A 150 -3.59 -4.27 10.01
N PRO A 151 -2.32 -3.92 9.72
CA PRO A 151 -1.69 -2.74 10.29
C PRO A 151 -2.53 -1.47 10.07
N VAL A 152 -2.61 -0.60 11.08
CA VAL A 152 -3.28 0.71 10.96
C VAL A 152 -2.27 1.73 10.45
N ARG A 153 -2.60 2.41 9.35
CA ARG A 153 -1.82 3.55 8.83
C ARG A 153 -2.19 4.84 9.55
N TRP A 154 -1.19 5.62 9.94
CA TRP A 154 -1.34 6.89 10.65
C TRP A 154 -0.60 8.00 9.91
N ARG A 155 -1.21 9.19 9.82
CA ARG A 155 -0.58 10.44 9.42
C ARG A 155 0.14 11.06 10.61
N VAL A 156 1.36 11.54 10.40
CA VAL A 156 2.10 12.32 11.39
C VAL A 156 1.65 13.78 11.30
N LEU A 157 0.92 14.27 12.30
CA LEU A 157 0.43 15.65 12.33
C LEU A 157 1.42 16.63 12.97
N ASP A 158 2.22 16.18 13.93
CA ASP A 158 3.15 17.04 14.66
C ASP A 158 4.30 16.23 15.26
N VAL A 159 5.43 16.89 15.48
CA VAL A 159 6.61 16.31 16.13
C VAL A 159 7.15 17.30 17.16
N ASP A 160 7.12 16.90 18.43
CA ASP A 160 7.65 17.66 19.56
C ASP A 160 8.73 16.85 20.28
N GLY A 161 9.99 17.05 19.86
CA GLY A 161 11.16 16.40 20.46
C GLY A 161 11.18 14.89 20.25
N ASP A 162 10.82 14.12 21.29
CA ASP A 162 10.71 12.66 21.26
C ASP A 162 9.27 12.16 21.08
N LYS A 163 8.35 13.04 20.70
CA LYS A 163 6.94 12.70 20.56
C LYS A 163 6.44 12.99 19.16
N ALA A 164 5.52 12.17 18.68
CA ALA A 164 4.75 12.44 17.47
C ALA A 164 3.26 12.38 17.76
N LEU A 165 2.50 13.29 17.16
CA LEU A 165 1.04 13.24 17.12
C LEU A 165 0.62 12.48 15.86
N LEU A 166 -0.09 11.37 16.07
CA LEU A 166 -0.61 10.53 15.01
C LEU A 166 -2.12 10.72 14.86
N LEU A 167 -2.61 10.66 13.62
CA LEU A 167 -4.03 10.62 13.25
C LEU A 167 -4.25 9.45 12.31
N ALA A 168 -5.27 8.61 12.54
CA ALA A 168 -5.54 7.49 11.64
C ALA A 168 -5.77 7.99 10.21
N ASP A 169 -5.18 7.32 9.23
CA ASP A 169 -5.29 7.73 7.82
C ASP A 169 -6.62 7.30 7.18
N ARG A 170 -7.22 6.24 7.70
CA ARG A 170 -8.60 5.82 7.43
C ARG A 170 -9.33 5.62 8.74
N MET A 171 -10.66 5.75 8.72
CA MET A 171 -11.46 5.55 9.92
C MET A 171 -11.59 4.04 10.20
N PRO A 172 -11.07 3.55 11.34
CA PRO A 172 -11.04 2.13 11.64
C PRO A 172 -12.37 1.60 12.19
N ASP A 173 -13.28 2.47 12.66
CA ASP A 173 -14.53 2.03 13.30
C ASP A 173 -15.64 3.10 13.16
N SER A 174 -16.89 2.69 13.40
CA SER A 174 -18.06 3.57 13.50
C SER A 174 -18.76 3.35 14.84
N ILE A 175 -18.60 4.31 15.74
CA ILE A 175 -19.09 4.23 17.12
C ILE A 175 -19.75 5.56 17.44
N PRO A 176 -21.02 5.57 17.93
CA PRO A 176 -21.66 6.78 18.39
C PRO A 176 -20.83 7.50 19.45
N PHE A 177 -20.89 8.83 19.46
CA PHE A 177 -20.23 9.60 20.52
C PHE A 177 -20.74 9.19 21.89
N HIS A 178 -22.06 8.94 22.00
CA HIS A 178 -22.69 8.40 23.19
C HIS A 178 -23.83 7.42 22.88
N ASP A 179 -23.96 6.37 23.70
CA ASP A 179 -24.93 5.29 23.46
C ASP A 179 -26.36 5.66 23.93
N LYS A 180 -26.54 6.80 24.62
CA LYS A 180 -27.82 7.26 25.17
C LYS A 180 -28.17 8.65 24.68
N ASP A 181 -29.46 8.89 24.45
CA ASP A 181 -29.98 10.22 24.14
C ASP A 181 -30.09 11.06 25.42
N GLU A 182 -28.95 11.60 25.85
CA GLU A 182 -28.82 12.51 26.99
C GLU A 182 -27.74 13.58 26.76
N GLU A 183 -27.65 14.55 27.67
CA GLU A 183 -26.56 15.52 27.62
C GLU A 183 -25.25 14.84 27.99
N VAL A 184 -24.24 15.02 27.15
CA VAL A 184 -22.96 14.33 27.26
C VAL A 184 -21.84 15.25 26.77
N CYS A 185 -20.67 15.11 27.39
CA CYS A 185 -19.43 15.77 26.98
C CYS A 185 -18.35 14.71 26.73
N TRP A 186 -17.20 15.10 26.15
CA TRP A 186 -16.09 14.17 25.93
C TRP A 186 -15.69 13.42 27.21
N SER A 187 -15.61 14.12 28.35
CA SER A 187 -15.20 13.55 29.63
C SER A 187 -16.12 12.43 30.14
N SER A 188 -17.38 12.41 29.70
CA SER A 188 -18.40 11.44 30.11
C SER A 188 -18.95 10.59 28.96
N SER A 189 -18.35 10.68 27.76
CA SER A 189 -18.84 9.99 26.58
C SER A 189 -18.50 8.50 26.61
N THR A 190 -19.35 7.66 26.01
CA THR A 190 -19.05 6.22 25.88
C THR A 190 -17.95 6.00 24.85
N LEU A 191 -17.86 6.85 23.80
CA LEU A 191 -16.77 6.82 22.85
C LEU A 191 -15.39 6.97 23.51
N ARG A 192 -15.23 7.89 24.47
CA ARG A 192 -13.98 8.05 25.21
C ARG A 192 -13.61 6.77 25.96
N GLY A 193 -14.59 6.14 26.60
CA GLY A 193 -14.42 4.86 27.30
C GLY A 193 -14.04 3.73 26.34
N ARG A 194 -14.73 3.60 25.21
CA ARG A 194 -14.48 2.61 24.17
C ARG A 194 -13.10 2.78 23.53
N LEU A 195 -12.64 4.01 23.31
CA LEU A 195 -11.31 4.25 22.75
C LEU A 195 -10.18 3.87 23.70
N ASN A 196 -10.32 4.20 24.99
CA ASN A 196 -9.25 4.02 25.98
C ASN A 196 -9.39 2.76 26.87
N GLY A 197 -10.43 1.94 26.66
CA GLY A 197 -10.66 0.76 27.51
C GLY A 197 -11.02 1.12 28.96
N TYR A 198 -11.72 2.23 29.19
CA TYR A 198 -12.09 2.63 30.56
C TYR A 198 -13.39 1.98 31.03
N GLY A 199 -13.46 1.65 32.32
CA GLY A 199 -14.69 1.18 32.96
C GLY A 199 -15.12 -0.18 32.42
N GLU A 200 -16.34 -0.26 31.87
CA GLU A 200 -16.88 -1.52 31.33
C GLU A 200 -16.20 -1.98 30.03
N TYR A 201 -15.35 -1.14 29.42
CA TYR A 201 -14.62 -1.46 28.18
C TYR A 201 -13.19 -1.98 28.44
N GLU A 202 -12.79 -2.18 29.69
CA GLU A 202 -11.45 -2.66 30.04
C GLU A 202 -11.15 -4.03 29.40
N GLY A 203 -10.06 -4.11 28.62
CA GLY A 203 -9.67 -5.32 27.90
C GLY A 203 -10.40 -5.54 26.57
N ALA A 204 -11.33 -4.64 26.23
CA ALA A 204 -12.13 -4.72 25.00
C ALA A 204 -12.17 -3.41 24.22
N GLY A 205 -11.55 -2.33 24.71
CA GLY A 205 -11.51 -1.05 24.04
C GLY A 205 -10.64 -1.06 22.78
N PHE A 206 -10.72 0.00 21.98
CA PHE A 206 -9.87 0.19 20.81
C PHE A 206 -8.39 0.07 21.19
N ILE A 207 -7.94 0.70 22.28
CA ILE A 207 -6.55 0.58 22.73
C ILE A 207 -6.12 -0.86 23.05
N ASP A 208 -7.04 -1.68 23.56
CA ASP A 208 -6.76 -3.07 23.96
C ASP A 208 -6.70 -4.00 22.75
N ARG A 209 -7.56 -3.75 21.76
CA ARG A 209 -7.67 -4.53 20.52
C ARG A 209 -6.60 -4.13 19.50
N ALA A 210 -6.32 -2.83 19.39
CA ALA A 210 -5.49 -2.28 18.32
C ALA A 210 -3.99 -2.41 18.61
N PHE A 211 -3.59 -2.44 19.88
CA PHE A 211 -2.18 -2.37 20.26
C PHE A 211 -1.82 -3.47 21.24
N THR A 212 -0.64 -4.06 21.04
CA THR A 212 0.00 -4.99 21.97
C THR A 212 0.35 -4.31 23.29
N ALA A 213 0.70 -5.10 24.31
CA ALA A 213 1.11 -4.53 25.60
C ALA A 213 2.35 -3.62 25.45
N GLU A 214 3.29 -4.03 24.61
CA GLU A 214 4.53 -3.33 24.30
C GLU A 214 4.25 -2.02 23.53
N GLU A 215 3.40 -2.05 22.51
CA GLU A 215 3.00 -0.83 21.77
C GLU A 215 2.30 0.18 22.68
N ARG A 216 1.46 -0.30 23.61
CA ARG A 216 0.76 0.59 24.58
C ARG A 216 1.71 1.31 25.52
N GLU A 217 2.95 0.85 25.71
CA GLU A 217 3.97 1.57 26.49
C GLU A 217 4.50 2.81 25.75
N ALA A 218 4.42 2.83 24.42
CA ALA A 218 4.78 3.98 23.60
C ALA A 218 3.65 5.02 23.52
N ILE A 219 2.39 4.63 23.72
CA ILE A 219 1.25 5.56 23.67
C ILE A 219 1.20 6.41 24.95
N LEU A 220 1.33 7.72 24.77
CA LEU A 220 1.43 8.70 25.85
C LEU A 220 0.06 9.12 26.37
N THR A 221 -0.08 9.13 27.70
CA THR A 221 -1.18 9.86 28.34
C THR A 221 -0.96 11.35 28.11
N SER A 222 -1.95 11.99 27.49
CA SER A 222 -1.89 13.37 27.03
C SER A 222 -3.00 14.20 27.66
N SER A 223 -2.67 15.47 27.95
CA SER A 223 -3.66 16.43 28.43
C SER A 223 -4.55 16.89 27.27
N VAL A 224 -5.84 16.56 27.36
CA VAL A 224 -6.85 16.76 26.32
C VAL A 224 -7.77 17.90 26.75
N ARG A 225 -7.56 19.08 26.14
CA ARG A 225 -8.32 20.30 26.48
C ARG A 225 -9.71 20.36 25.83
N ASN A 226 -10.78 20.47 26.61
CA ASN A 226 -12.16 20.43 26.13
C ASN A 226 -12.79 21.82 26.11
N LEU A 227 -12.27 22.68 25.24
CA LEU A 227 -12.78 24.03 25.08
C LEU A 227 -14.25 24.05 24.62
N PRO A 228 -15.04 25.07 25.02
CA PRO A 228 -16.41 25.23 24.53
C PRO A 228 -16.48 25.34 23.00
N ASN A 229 -17.64 25.01 22.43
CA ASN A 229 -17.93 25.23 21.02
C ASN A 229 -17.71 26.70 20.65
N GLN A 230 -16.86 26.98 19.67
CA GLN A 230 -16.49 28.35 19.30
C GLN A 230 -17.66 29.16 18.71
N SER A 231 -18.64 28.52 18.08
CA SER A 231 -19.80 29.18 17.48
C SER A 231 -20.94 29.41 18.47
N TYR A 232 -21.13 28.50 19.43
CA TYR A 232 -22.32 28.48 20.30
C TYR A 232 -22.01 28.67 21.79
N GLY A 233 -20.74 28.58 22.20
CA GLY A 233 -20.32 28.64 23.60
C GLY A 233 -20.73 27.43 24.44
N THR A 234 -21.30 26.39 23.82
CA THR A 234 -21.69 25.15 24.50
C THR A 234 -20.49 24.51 25.16
N SER A 235 -20.60 24.17 26.45
CA SER A 235 -19.53 23.48 27.18
C SER A 235 -19.24 22.11 26.58
N SER A 236 -17.95 21.77 26.43
CA SER A 236 -17.48 20.44 26.00
C SER A 236 -17.01 19.57 27.17
N GLY A 237 -17.29 20.01 28.41
CA GLY A 237 -16.89 19.34 29.65
C GLY A 237 -15.50 19.77 30.15
N GLU A 238 -15.06 19.13 31.24
CA GLU A 238 -13.73 19.34 31.82
C GLU A 238 -12.64 18.75 30.94
N ASP A 239 -11.42 19.29 31.05
CA ASP A 239 -10.22 18.72 30.45
C ASP A 239 -9.97 17.29 30.97
N THR A 240 -9.40 16.43 30.13
CA THR A 240 -9.15 15.02 30.44
C THR A 240 -7.68 14.65 30.25
N GLU A 241 -7.32 13.46 30.75
CA GLU A 241 -6.03 12.83 30.47
C GLU A 241 -6.33 11.51 29.74
N ASP A 242 -5.96 11.43 28.46
CA ASP A 242 -6.31 10.31 27.60
C ASP A 242 -5.11 9.85 26.78
N LYS A 243 -5.06 8.56 26.46
CA LYS A 243 -4.06 8.00 25.54
C LYS A 243 -4.51 8.15 24.09
N ILE A 244 -5.79 7.87 23.85
CA ILE A 244 -6.43 7.96 22.53
C ILE A 244 -7.59 8.95 22.62
N PHE A 245 -7.64 9.87 21.68
CA PHE A 245 -8.69 10.89 21.60
C PHE A 245 -9.10 11.10 20.15
N ILE A 246 -10.17 11.87 19.93
CA ILE A 246 -10.47 12.45 18.60
C ILE A 246 -10.12 13.93 18.64
N LEU A 247 -9.85 14.54 17.49
CA LEU A 247 -9.44 15.95 17.43
C LEU A 247 -10.57 16.90 17.89
N SER A 248 -10.17 18.07 18.41
CA SER A 248 -11.10 19.18 18.68
C SER A 248 -11.20 20.14 17.51
N ASN A 249 -12.22 20.99 17.53
CA ASN A 249 -12.38 22.12 16.62
C ASN A 249 -11.07 22.91 16.45
N ALA A 250 -10.44 23.29 17.56
CA ALA A 250 -9.20 24.06 17.57
C ALA A 250 -7.98 23.26 17.08
N GLN A 251 -8.10 21.97 16.78
CA GLN A 251 -7.04 21.18 16.15
C GLN A 251 -7.34 20.91 14.67
N VAL A 252 -8.51 21.32 14.17
CA VAL A 252 -8.97 21.04 12.81
C VAL A 252 -9.24 22.34 12.04
N PHE A 253 -9.65 23.42 12.71
CA PHE A 253 -9.87 24.74 12.08
C PHE A 253 -9.70 25.89 13.09
N GLU A 254 -9.64 27.12 12.57
CA GLU A 254 -9.57 28.41 13.30
C GLU A 254 -8.47 28.50 14.38
N SER A 255 -7.32 27.84 14.17
CA SER A 255 -6.17 27.90 15.07
C SER A 255 -4.83 27.75 14.34
N GLU A 256 -3.74 28.10 15.03
CA GLU A 256 -2.38 27.80 14.56
C GLU A 256 -2.10 26.29 14.53
N ASP A 257 -2.67 25.52 15.46
CA ASP A 257 -2.52 24.06 15.50
C ASP A 257 -3.14 23.40 14.26
N ALA A 258 -4.31 23.86 13.80
CA ALA A 258 -4.94 23.35 12.59
C ALA A 258 -4.03 23.53 11.37
N GLY A 259 -3.45 24.73 11.21
CA GLY A 259 -2.48 25.00 10.15
C GLY A 259 -1.19 24.17 10.29
N ARG A 260 -0.68 23.99 11.51
CA ARG A 260 0.51 23.16 11.78
C ARG A 260 0.27 21.68 11.45
N TYR A 261 -0.93 21.18 11.70
CA TYR A 261 -1.34 19.82 11.35
C TYR A 261 -1.69 19.66 9.87
N GLY A 262 -1.64 20.74 9.10
CA GLY A 262 -1.83 20.73 7.66
C GLY A 262 -3.28 20.84 7.18
N PHE A 263 -4.20 21.22 8.07
CA PHE A 263 -5.58 21.55 7.71
C PHE A 263 -5.71 23.04 7.34
N ASP A 264 -6.65 23.37 6.46
CA ASP A 264 -7.00 24.76 6.23
C ASP A 264 -7.73 25.33 7.46
N ALA A 265 -7.18 26.38 8.05
CA ALA A 265 -7.70 26.95 9.28
C ALA A 265 -9.01 27.75 9.10
N SER A 266 -9.54 27.89 7.88
CA SER A 266 -10.80 28.60 7.66
C SER A 266 -12.02 27.69 7.87
N ARG A 267 -13.20 28.31 7.90
CA ARG A 267 -14.50 27.62 8.00
C ARG A 267 -15.26 27.50 6.68
N ASP A 268 -14.81 28.18 5.64
CA ASP A 268 -15.66 28.52 4.49
C ASP A 268 -15.40 27.64 3.26
N TYR A 269 -14.49 26.68 3.37
CA TYR A 269 -14.07 25.85 2.25
C TYR A 269 -14.27 24.36 2.51
N ASP A 270 -14.54 23.69 1.41
CA ASP A 270 -14.31 22.27 1.25
C ASP A 270 -12.78 22.02 1.30
N ASP A 271 -12.32 21.37 2.34
CA ASP A 271 -10.91 21.14 2.60
C ASP A 271 -10.53 19.68 2.33
N PRO A 272 -9.79 19.37 1.25
CA PRO A 272 -9.30 18.03 0.96
C PRO A 272 -8.52 17.41 2.12
N ALA A 273 -7.82 18.22 2.93
CA ALA A 273 -7.06 17.74 4.07
C ALA A 273 -7.93 17.11 5.17
N LYS A 274 -9.22 17.48 5.22
CA LYS A 274 -10.19 17.00 6.21
C LYS A 274 -11.08 15.85 5.69
N ARG A 275 -10.84 15.38 4.47
CA ARG A 275 -11.60 14.28 3.85
C ARG A 275 -10.94 12.93 4.13
N PHE A 276 -11.73 11.97 4.57
CA PHE A 276 -11.26 10.65 4.99
C PHE A 276 -12.26 9.58 4.57
N THR A 277 -11.74 8.41 4.19
CA THR A 277 -12.53 7.21 3.91
C THR A 277 -12.58 6.30 5.12
N SER A 278 -13.64 5.52 5.23
CA SER A 278 -13.80 4.47 6.25
C SER A 278 -13.38 3.12 5.70
N THR A 279 -12.85 2.25 6.56
CA THR A 279 -12.55 0.84 6.22
C THR A 279 -13.83 0.03 5.97
N ALA A 280 -13.75 -1.15 5.35
CA ALA A 280 -14.90 -2.04 5.21
C ALA A 280 -15.49 -2.42 6.57
N TYR A 281 -14.64 -2.65 7.58
CA TYR A 281 -15.11 -2.88 8.95
C TYR A 281 -15.87 -1.67 9.51
N ALA A 282 -15.36 -0.45 9.37
CA ALA A 282 -16.08 0.74 9.83
C ALA A 282 -17.43 0.93 9.12
N LYS A 283 -17.51 0.64 7.81
CA LYS A 283 -18.76 0.63 7.04
C LYS A 283 -19.73 -0.42 7.58
N PHE A 284 -19.26 -1.64 7.83
CA PHE A 284 -20.04 -2.68 8.50
C PHE A 284 -20.57 -2.21 9.85
N MET A 285 -19.75 -1.49 10.62
CA MET A 285 -20.12 -0.90 11.92
C MET A 285 -21.08 0.30 11.82
N GLY A 286 -21.43 0.72 10.61
CA GLY A 286 -22.47 1.73 10.35
C GLY A 286 -21.96 3.03 9.72
N ALA A 287 -20.68 3.13 9.36
CA ALA A 287 -20.16 4.33 8.72
C ALA A 287 -20.90 4.59 7.40
N TRP A 288 -21.48 5.78 7.28
CA TRP A 288 -22.03 6.26 6.02
C TRP A 288 -20.92 6.63 5.05
N TRP A 289 -21.13 6.42 3.76
CA TRP A 289 -20.22 6.88 2.70
C TRP A 289 -20.93 7.82 1.72
N SER A 290 -20.19 8.78 1.18
CA SER A 290 -20.76 9.75 0.25
C SER A 290 -20.94 9.17 -1.15
N PRO A 291 -22.13 9.34 -1.77
CA PRO A 291 -22.36 9.04 -3.18
C PRO A 291 -22.00 10.21 -4.10
N VAL A 292 -21.59 11.36 -3.56
CA VAL A 292 -21.34 12.56 -4.35
C VAL A 292 -20.03 12.37 -5.13
N ASP A 293 -20.06 12.51 -6.46
CA ASP A 293 -18.91 12.23 -7.34
C ASP A 293 -17.57 12.82 -6.85
N ALA A 294 -17.58 14.06 -6.34
CA ALA A 294 -16.38 14.73 -5.86
C ALA A 294 -15.80 14.17 -4.54
N TYR A 295 -16.59 13.36 -3.82
CA TYR A 295 -16.33 12.88 -2.46
C TYR A 295 -16.65 11.39 -2.28
N LYS A 296 -16.77 10.63 -3.39
CA LYS A 296 -17.16 9.22 -3.38
C LYS A 296 -16.38 8.42 -2.35
N GLY A 297 -17.10 7.69 -1.49
CA GLY A 297 -16.50 6.84 -0.46
C GLY A 297 -16.04 7.57 0.82
N ASN A 298 -16.05 8.91 0.85
CA ASN A 298 -15.73 9.66 2.07
C ASN A 298 -16.81 9.48 3.13
N SER A 299 -16.40 9.40 4.39
CA SER A 299 -17.30 9.36 5.54
C SER A 299 -17.20 10.66 6.34
N PHE A 300 -18.25 10.98 7.09
CA PHE A 300 -18.20 12.08 8.05
C PHE A 300 -17.72 11.57 9.41
N TRP A 301 -17.04 12.42 10.17
CA TRP A 301 -16.37 12.02 11.41
C TRP A 301 -16.53 13.03 12.54
N PHE A 302 -16.65 12.53 13.77
CA PHE A 302 -16.84 13.37 14.96
C PHE A 302 -15.58 14.14 15.34
N MET A 303 -15.79 15.37 15.79
CA MET A 303 -14.83 16.09 16.64
C MET A 303 -15.34 16.08 18.08
N ARG A 304 -14.44 16.22 19.05
CA ARG A 304 -14.80 16.06 20.47
C ARG A 304 -15.63 17.20 21.07
N ASN A 305 -15.82 18.30 20.34
CA ASN A 305 -16.60 19.44 20.82
C ASN A 305 -18.11 19.14 20.76
N ASN A 306 -18.83 19.59 21.78
CA ASN A 306 -20.29 19.62 21.70
C ASN A 306 -20.76 20.62 20.64
N GLY A 307 -21.91 20.35 20.03
CA GLY A 307 -22.52 21.20 19.01
C GLY A 307 -23.35 22.34 19.60
N TYR A 308 -24.53 22.58 19.05
CA TYR A 308 -25.49 23.56 19.54
C TYR A 308 -25.96 23.30 20.98
N THR A 309 -26.04 22.04 21.40
CA THR A 309 -26.38 21.63 22.76
C THR A 309 -25.46 20.48 23.19
N GLN A 310 -25.47 20.09 24.47
CA GLN A 310 -24.74 18.90 24.94
C GLN A 310 -25.35 17.57 24.46
N ARG A 311 -26.47 17.62 23.72
CA ARG A 311 -27.03 16.44 23.01
C ARG A 311 -26.51 16.31 21.58
N SER A 312 -25.79 17.33 21.09
CA SER A 312 -25.16 17.29 19.78
C SER A 312 -23.64 17.40 19.85
N VAL A 313 -22.98 16.90 18.81
CA VAL A 313 -21.52 16.79 18.68
C VAL A 313 -21.13 17.30 17.31
N THR A 314 -20.11 18.14 17.26
CA THR A 314 -19.59 18.69 16.00
C THR A 314 -18.95 17.59 15.15
N TYR A 315 -19.02 17.73 13.83
CA TYR A 315 -18.42 16.77 12.92
C TYR A 315 -17.89 17.47 11.67
N ILE A 316 -17.02 16.78 10.95
CA ILE A 316 -16.58 17.13 9.61
C ILE A 316 -17.33 16.24 8.62
N CYS A 317 -17.94 16.83 7.59
CA CYS A 317 -18.65 16.07 6.56
C CYS A 317 -17.70 15.45 5.51
N ASP A 318 -18.29 14.72 4.56
CA ASP A 318 -17.60 14.06 3.43
C ASP A 318 -16.77 14.97 2.54
N PHE A 319 -17.12 16.25 2.46
CA PHE A 319 -16.37 17.27 1.73
C PHE A 319 -15.57 18.18 2.66
N GLY A 320 -15.13 17.68 3.82
CA GLY A 320 -14.20 18.40 4.68
C GLY A 320 -14.74 19.68 5.33
N PHE A 321 -16.05 19.94 5.27
CA PHE A 321 -16.65 21.13 5.89
C PHE A 321 -17.03 20.89 7.35
N VAL A 322 -16.88 21.94 8.16
CA VAL A 322 -17.08 21.92 9.60
C VAL A 322 -18.53 22.22 9.97
N TYR A 323 -19.26 21.23 10.48
CA TYR A 323 -20.61 21.42 11.02
C TYR A 323 -20.57 21.74 12.52
N SER A 324 -20.32 23.01 12.84
CA SER A 324 -20.25 23.50 14.24
C SER A 324 -21.57 23.35 15.03
N ARG A 325 -22.72 23.21 14.35
CA ARG A 325 -24.03 22.94 15.00
C ARG A 325 -24.11 21.50 15.50
N GLY A 326 -23.38 20.60 14.86
CA GLY A 326 -23.30 19.18 15.17
C GLY A 326 -24.51 18.35 14.75
N THR A 327 -24.38 17.05 14.97
CA THR A 327 -25.43 16.02 14.88
C THR A 327 -25.65 15.40 16.25
N LEU A 328 -26.68 14.56 16.42
CA LEU A 328 -26.97 13.90 17.70
C LEU A 328 -25.77 13.08 18.19
N ALA A 329 -25.52 13.08 19.51
CA ALA A 329 -24.45 12.28 20.11
C ALA A 329 -24.65 10.77 19.88
N THR A 330 -25.88 10.33 19.66
CA THR A 330 -26.27 8.94 19.35
C THR A 330 -26.20 8.61 17.86
N CYS A 331 -25.73 9.52 17.00
CA CYS A 331 -25.63 9.26 15.57
C CYS A 331 -24.66 8.10 15.32
N SER A 332 -25.17 7.05 14.67
CA SER A 332 -24.45 5.83 14.31
C SER A 332 -23.73 5.91 12.96
N ASP A 333 -24.01 6.96 12.20
CA ASP A 333 -23.61 7.08 10.80
C ASP A 333 -22.21 7.72 10.68
N ALA A 334 -21.71 8.32 11.76
CA ALA A 334 -20.40 8.95 11.83
C ALA A 334 -19.32 7.93 12.20
N ALA A 335 -18.24 7.91 11.42
CA ALA A 335 -17.09 7.11 11.76
C ALA A 335 -16.10 7.87 12.66
N VAL A 336 -15.19 7.13 13.28
CA VAL A 336 -14.28 7.63 14.31
C VAL A 336 -12.89 7.80 13.71
N LEU A 337 -12.28 8.96 13.95
CA LEU A 337 -10.92 9.26 13.51
C LEU A 337 -9.99 9.43 14.73
N PRO A 338 -9.41 8.34 15.26
CA PRO A 338 -8.61 8.40 16.47
C PRO A 338 -7.26 9.10 16.22
N ALA A 339 -6.79 9.76 17.25
CA ALA A 339 -5.50 10.43 17.34
C ALA A 339 -4.82 10.11 18.67
N MET A 340 -3.49 10.12 18.69
CA MET A 340 -2.69 9.84 19.87
C MET A 340 -1.30 10.45 19.79
N TRP A 341 -0.73 10.77 20.95
CA TRP A 341 0.70 11.07 21.05
C TRP A 341 1.48 9.78 21.36
N ILE A 342 2.58 9.58 20.66
CA ILE A 342 3.48 8.44 20.89
C ILE A 342 4.88 8.92 21.28
N ASP A 343 5.57 8.10 22.07
CA ASP A 343 6.98 8.23 22.42
C ASP A 343 7.83 7.55 21.34
N LEU A 344 8.44 8.34 20.46
CA LEU A 344 9.29 7.87 19.37
C LEU A 344 10.50 7.07 19.87
N SER A 345 10.93 7.27 21.12
CA SER A 345 12.05 6.47 21.66
C SER A 345 11.66 5.02 21.97
N LYS A 346 10.36 4.75 22.15
CA LYS A 346 9.80 3.43 22.47
C LYS A 346 9.05 2.80 21.31
N ALA A 347 8.39 3.62 20.48
CA ALA A 347 7.57 3.15 19.38
C ALA A 347 8.42 2.34 18.39
N GLN A 348 7.82 1.25 17.91
CA GLN A 348 8.31 0.50 16.75
C GLN A 348 7.40 0.87 15.59
N LEU A 349 7.84 1.87 14.83
CA LEU A 349 7.10 2.39 13.68
C LEU A 349 7.68 1.79 12.41
N VAL A 350 6.81 1.45 11.48
CA VAL A 350 7.18 1.11 10.10
C VAL A 350 6.79 2.26 9.19
N ASP A 351 7.69 2.61 8.27
CA ASP A 351 7.42 3.60 7.24
C ASP A 351 6.24 3.14 6.36
N ALA A 352 5.25 4.01 6.20
CA ALA A 352 4.07 3.76 5.37
C ALA A 352 3.97 4.75 4.20
N GLY A 353 5.10 5.38 3.85
CA GLY A 353 5.21 6.36 2.77
C GLY A 353 4.60 7.70 3.16
N GLU A 354 4.03 8.37 2.17
CA GLU A 354 3.40 9.68 2.34
C GLU A 354 1.93 9.63 1.99
N ARG A 355 1.19 10.64 2.44
CA ARG A 355 -0.20 10.87 2.07
C ARG A 355 -0.36 12.32 1.63
N VAL A 356 -0.93 12.54 0.45
CA VAL A 356 -1.25 13.89 -0.03
C VAL A 356 -2.75 14.18 0.14
N SER A 357 -3.11 15.40 0.54
CA SER A 357 -4.50 15.79 0.79
C SER A 357 -5.40 15.72 -0.44
N THR A 358 -4.82 15.77 -1.63
CA THR A 358 -5.53 15.68 -2.92
C THR A 358 -5.70 14.24 -3.39
N GLU A 359 -4.92 13.31 -2.83
CA GLU A 359 -5.21 11.89 -2.93
C GLU A 359 -6.41 11.62 -2.02
N ILE A 360 -7.62 11.91 -2.52
CA ILE A 360 -8.77 11.12 -2.09
C ILE A 360 -8.35 9.68 -2.40
N MET A 361 -8.51 8.73 -1.47
CA MET A 361 -8.34 7.35 -1.93
C MET A 361 -9.37 7.19 -3.03
N HIS A 362 -8.90 7.15 -4.28
CA HIS A 362 -9.78 6.86 -5.39
C HIS A 362 -10.45 5.58 -4.96
N PRO A 363 -11.80 5.55 -4.93
CA PRO A 363 -12.49 4.29 -4.82
C PRO A 363 -11.72 3.26 -5.65
N VAL A 364 -11.66 1.98 -5.23
CA VAL A 364 -11.58 0.89 -6.22
C VAL A 364 -12.50 1.41 -7.28
N SER A 365 -11.92 1.77 -8.42
CA SER A 365 -12.66 2.56 -9.38
C SER A 365 -13.99 1.84 -9.47
N GLU A 366 -15.08 2.58 -9.66
CA GLU A 366 -16.14 1.89 -10.37
C GLU A 366 -15.38 1.03 -11.40
N GLN A 367 -15.65 -0.27 -11.45
CA GLN A 367 -15.86 -0.74 -12.78
C GLN A 367 -16.92 0.26 -13.29
N GLU A 368 -16.43 1.42 -13.81
CA GLU A 368 -16.86 1.96 -15.05
C GLU A 368 -17.06 0.66 -15.79
N ASP A 369 -18.33 0.39 -16.03
CA ASP A 369 -18.67 -0.34 -17.23
C ASP A 369 -17.68 0.16 -18.31
N GLY A 370 -16.55 -0.54 -18.43
CA GLY A 370 -15.35 -0.19 -19.18
C GLY A 370 -14.41 0.92 -18.68
N VAL A 371 -13.50 0.65 -17.72
CA VAL A 371 -12.08 0.88 -18.09
C VAL A 371 -11.80 -0.19 -19.12
N GLU A 372 -12.12 0.14 -20.37
CA GLU A 372 -11.94 -0.77 -21.48
C GLU A 372 -10.43 -0.92 -21.66
N LEU A 373 -9.89 -2.01 -21.11
CA LEU A 373 -8.53 -2.43 -21.41
C LEU A 373 -8.36 -2.33 -22.92
N HIS A 374 -7.35 -1.58 -23.33
CA HIS A 374 -7.10 -1.34 -24.74
C HIS A 374 -5.77 -1.96 -25.15
N ASP A 375 -5.68 -2.25 -26.45
CA ASP A 375 -4.40 -2.56 -27.06
C ASP A 375 -3.43 -1.37 -26.91
N PRO A 376 -2.10 -1.60 -26.97
CA PRO A 376 -1.10 -0.54 -26.89
C PRO A 376 -1.35 0.59 -27.90
N GLN A 377 -1.27 1.83 -27.42
CA GLN A 377 -1.51 3.03 -28.23
C GLN A 377 -0.25 3.85 -28.39
N LYS A 378 0.05 4.28 -29.63
CA LYS A 378 1.12 5.25 -29.88
C LYS A 378 0.58 6.66 -29.75
N VAL A 379 1.24 7.45 -28.90
CA VAL A 379 0.94 8.87 -28.70
C VAL A 379 2.07 9.68 -29.30
N GLU A 380 1.75 10.55 -30.25
CA GLU A 380 2.72 11.46 -30.87
C GLU A 380 3.29 12.44 -29.84
N ASP A 381 4.60 12.62 -29.87
CA ASP A 381 5.31 13.58 -29.03
C ASP A 381 6.63 13.98 -29.71
N ASP A 382 6.66 15.21 -30.22
CA ASP A 382 7.82 15.80 -30.90
C ASP A 382 9.05 15.97 -30.00
N SER A 383 8.89 15.91 -28.68
CA SER A 383 10.02 15.93 -27.73
C SER A 383 10.74 14.59 -27.63
N MET A 384 10.12 13.51 -28.10
CA MET A 384 10.69 12.16 -28.05
C MET A 384 11.64 11.92 -29.23
N PRO A 385 12.79 11.23 -29.04
CA PRO A 385 13.69 10.87 -30.14
C PRO A 385 13.03 10.07 -31.27
N GLY A 386 11.96 9.33 -30.97
CA GLY A 386 11.15 8.57 -31.93
C GLY A 386 9.86 9.25 -32.38
N GLY A 387 9.61 10.50 -31.98
CA GLY A 387 8.40 11.27 -32.30
C GLY A 387 7.11 10.74 -31.67
N SER A 388 7.19 9.72 -30.82
CA SER A 388 6.06 9.13 -30.10
C SER A 388 6.53 8.33 -28.88
N TYR A 389 5.58 8.01 -28.01
CA TYR A 389 5.72 7.05 -26.93
C TYR A 389 4.52 6.10 -26.93
N THR A 390 4.64 4.95 -26.30
CA THR A 390 3.56 3.98 -26.22
C THR A 390 2.89 4.05 -24.86
N VAL A 391 1.56 3.89 -24.83
CA VAL A 391 0.72 3.75 -23.65
C VAL A 391 0.09 2.35 -23.67
N TRP A 392 0.22 1.62 -22.57
CA TRP A 392 -0.39 0.31 -22.33
C TRP A 392 -1.41 0.46 -21.21
N SER A 393 -2.58 -0.16 -21.35
CA SER A 393 -3.36 -0.49 -20.15
C SER A 393 -2.53 -1.36 -19.21
N SER A 394 -2.78 -1.27 -17.92
CA SER A 394 -2.09 -2.11 -16.96
C SER A 394 -3.02 -2.76 -15.95
N VAL A 395 -2.58 -3.88 -15.41
CA VAL A 395 -3.32 -4.65 -14.41
C VAL A 395 -2.38 -5.15 -13.32
N SER A 396 -2.90 -5.34 -12.11
CA SER A 396 -2.23 -6.08 -11.04
C SER A 396 -2.77 -7.50 -10.98
N PHE A 397 -1.87 -8.49 -10.97
CA PHE A 397 -2.21 -9.92 -10.92
C PHE A 397 -1.04 -10.76 -10.41
N GLY A 398 -1.28 -11.73 -9.52
CA GLY A 398 -0.21 -12.45 -8.83
C GLY A 398 0.63 -11.54 -7.94
N ARG A 399 1.58 -12.12 -7.19
CA ARG A 399 2.46 -11.41 -6.25
C ARG A 399 3.88 -11.98 -6.33
N TYR A 400 4.90 -11.16 -6.24
CA TYR A 400 6.29 -11.63 -6.26
C TYR A 400 7.18 -10.75 -5.36
N PRO A 401 8.35 -11.21 -4.89
CA PRO A 401 9.28 -10.35 -4.19
C PRO A 401 9.76 -9.18 -5.07
N GLN A 402 9.63 -7.93 -4.58
CA GLN A 402 9.96 -6.75 -5.37
C GLN A 402 10.84 -5.74 -4.62
N ARG A 403 10.28 -5.01 -3.66
CA ARG A 403 10.98 -3.94 -2.92
C ARG A 403 11.80 -4.48 -1.76
N GLU A 404 13.02 -3.96 -1.56
CA GLU A 404 13.84 -4.30 -0.39
C GLU A 404 13.23 -3.67 0.86
N ILE A 405 13.17 -4.46 1.93
CA ILE A 405 12.67 -4.06 3.23
C ILE A 405 13.64 -4.48 4.33
N THR A 406 13.48 -3.88 5.49
CA THR A 406 14.22 -4.27 6.70
C THR A 406 13.73 -5.60 7.26
N SER A 407 14.54 -6.23 8.12
CA SER A 407 14.11 -7.43 8.86
C SER A 407 12.94 -7.19 9.82
N ASP A 408 12.71 -5.94 10.20
CA ASP A 408 11.61 -5.56 11.09
C ASP A 408 10.32 -5.40 10.28
N GLU A 409 10.38 -4.77 9.10
CA GLU A 409 9.27 -4.73 8.13
C GLU A 409 8.86 -6.14 7.67
N ALA A 410 9.82 -7.04 7.48
CA ALA A 410 9.56 -8.42 7.08
C ALA A 410 8.75 -9.23 8.09
N GLN A 411 8.61 -8.76 9.33
CA GLN A 411 7.75 -9.38 10.34
C GLN A 411 6.29 -8.90 10.25
N MET A 412 6.01 -7.89 9.42
CA MET A 412 4.70 -7.22 9.32
C MET A 412 3.99 -7.44 7.98
N CYS A 413 4.65 -8.08 7.01
CA CYS A 413 4.09 -8.40 5.71
C CYS A 413 4.61 -9.76 5.20
N GLU A 414 4.02 -10.23 4.10
CA GLU A 414 4.59 -11.35 3.36
C GLU A 414 5.93 -10.93 2.74
N ALA A 415 7.00 -11.65 3.07
CA ALA A 415 8.36 -11.29 2.68
C ALA A 415 9.25 -12.51 2.46
N VAL A 416 10.26 -12.35 1.61
CA VAL A 416 11.28 -13.38 1.34
C VAL A 416 12.66 -12.88 1.73
N SER A 417 13.41 -13.71 2.46
CA SER A 417 14.82 -13.45 2.76
C SER A 417 15.74 -14.11 1.72
N THR A 418 16.78 -13.40 1.32
CA THR A 418 17.89 -13.98 0.54
C THR A 418 19.01 -14.47 1.47
N SER A 419 19.91 -15.31 0.94
CA SER A 419 21.07 -15.85 1.68
C SER A 419 22.03 -14.78 2.22
N GLY A 420 21.96 -13.56 1.68
CA GLY A 420 22.71 -12.39 2.17
C GLY A 420 22.07 -11.67 3.37
N GLY A 421 20.93 -12.14 3.88
CA GLY A 421 20.20 -11.52 4.99
C GLY A 421 19.41 -10.27 4.61
N ARG A 422 19.19 -10.03 3.30
CA ARG A 422 18.31 -8.98 2.77
C ARG A 422 16.89 -9.51 2.66
N TRP A 423 15.90 -8.67 2.95
CA TRP A 423 14.47 -9.02 2.92
C TRP A 423 13.76 -8.25 1.83
N PHE A 424 12.75 -8.86 1.23
CA PHE A 424 11.99 -8.27 0.13
C PHE A 424 10.50 -8.50 0.35
N ALA A 425 9.70 -7.44 0.22
CA ALA A 425 8.24 -7.52 0.31
C ALA A 425 7.68 -8.28 -0.90
N VAL A 426 6.73 -9.18 -0.65
CA VAL A 426 5.95 -9.87 -1.69
C VAL A 426 4.73 -9.01 -2.03
N GLU A 427 4.79 -8.39 -3.20
CA GLU A 427 3.86 -7.34 -3.63
C GLU A 427 3.19 -7.73 -4.95
N PRO A 428 1.96 -7.25 -5.23
CA PRO A 428 1.29 -7.51 -6.50
C PRO A 428 2.16 -7.17 -7.71
N VAL A 429 2.18 -8.04 -8.71
CA VAL A 429 2.92 -7.78 -9.94
C VAL A 429 2.07 -6.90 -10.84
N ARG A 430 2.61 -5.76 -11.24
CA ARG A 430 2.01 -4.89 -12.27
C ARG A 430 2.40 -5.39 -13.66
N TRP A 431 1.42 -5.52 -14.54
CA TRP A 431 1.57 -6.04 -15.89
C TRP A 431 1.11 -5.03 -16.94
N ARG A 432 1.87 -4.92 -18.03
CA ARG A 432 1.47 -4.24 -19.26
C ARG A 432 0.55 -5.16 -20.08
N VAL A 433 -0.60 -4.64 -20.50
CA VAL A 433 -1.48 -5.32 -21.44
C VAL A 433 -0.92 -5.18 -22.86
N LEU A 434 -0.27 -6.22 -23.35
CA LEU A 434 0.28 -6.25 -24.71
C LEU A 434 -0.78 -6.46 -25.78
N LYS A 435 -1.86 -7.18 -25.44
CA LYS A 435 -2.96 -7.47 -26.35
C LYS A 435 -4.24 -7.75 -25.58
N VAL A 436 -5.34 -7.16 -26.06
CA VAL A 436 -6.70 -7.48 -25.64
C VAL A 436 -7.36 -8.32 -26.71
N GLU A 437 -7.81 -9.52 -26.33
CA GLU A 437 -8.61 -10.41 -27.17
C GLU A 437 -10.03 -10.53 -26.60
N GLU A 438 -10.91 -11.26 -27.30
CA GLU A 438 -12.30 -11.45 -26.88
C GLU A 438 -12.37 -12.06 -25.48
N ASP A 439 -11.65 -13.17 -25.26
CA ASP A 439 -11.68 -13.93 -24.01
C ASP A 439 -10.37 -13.89 -23.21
N THR A 440 -9.30 -13.28 -23.74
CA THR A 440 -7.97 -13.34 -23.11
C THR A 440 -7.24 -12.00 -23.09
N LEU A 441 -6.31 -11.87 -22.15
CA LEU A 441 -5.34 -10.79 -22.07
C LEU A 441 -3.94 -11.38 -22.20
N LEU A 442 -3.09 -10.77 -23.04
CA LEU A 442 -1.66 -11.03 -23.06
C LEU A 442 -0.94 -9.97 -22.23
N LEU A 443 -0.21 -10.42 -21.22
CA LEU A 443 0.38 -9.57 -20.20
C LEU A 443 1.89 -9.76 -20.14
N MET A 444 2.65 -8.68 -19.94
CA MET A 444 4.09 -8.68 -19.73
C MET A 444 4.43 -7.89 -18.46
N SER A 445 5.29 -8.40 -17.60
CA SER A 445 5.61 -7.69 -16.35
C SER A 445 6.20 -6.32 -16.64
N ASP A 446 5.75 -5.29 -15.91
CA ASP A 446 6.21 -3.91 -16.11
C ASP A 446 7.65 -3.70 -15.61
N ARG A 447 8.13 -4.59 -14.75
CA ARG A 447 9.49 -4.59 -14.21
C ARG A 447 10.17 -5.92 -14.46
N ILE A 448 11.50 -5.91 -14.41
CA ILE A 448 12.29 -7.15 -14.35
C ILE A 448 12.12 -7.74 -12.95
N LEU A 449 11.60 -8.97 -12.85
CA LEU A 449 11.15 -9.56 -11.58
C LEU A 449 12.20 -10.42 -10.89
N ASP A 450 13.09 -11.07 -11.63
CA ASP A 450 14.14 -11.94 -11.09
C ASP A 450 15.37 -11.97 -12.00
N SER A 451 16.41 -12.70 -11.60
CA SER A 451 17.60 -13.00 -12.40
C SER A 451 17.96 -14.48 -12.25
N VAL A 452 17.79 -15.23 -13.34
CA VAL A 452 18.02 -16.67 -13.42
C VAL A 452 18.71 -16.95 -14.76
N PRO A 453 19.78 -17.76 -14.83
CA PRO A 453 20.41 -18.08 -16.10
C PRO A 453 19.43 -18.82 -17.02
N TYR A 454 19.60 -18.64 -18.33
CA TYR A 454 18.81 -19.37 -19.32
C TYR A 454 19.02 -20.89 -19.18
N ASN A 455 20.27 -21.29 -18.93
CA ASN A 455 20.65 -22.65 -18.56
C ASN A 455 21.86 -22.67 -17.61
N ASP A 456 21.94 -23.66 -16.72
CA ASP A 456 23.05 -23.78 -15.76
C ASP A 456 24.38 -24.16 -16.42
N ASP A 457 24.33 -24.99 -17.46
CA ASP A 457 25.50 -25.47 -18.18
C ASP A 457 25.70 -24.70 -19.50
N TYR A 458 26.96 -24.45 -19.84
CA TYR A 458 27.35 -23.84 -21.12
C TYR A 458 27.27 -24.90 -22.23
N ILE A 459 26.07 -25.08 -22.77
CA ILE A 459 25.73 -26.03 -23.83
C ILE A 459 24.78 -25.40 -24.84
N ASP A 460 24.66 -26.02 -26.01
CA ASP A 460 23.55 -25.72 -26.93
C ASP A 460 22.23 -26.00 -26.22
N CYS A 461 21.42 -24.97 -26.02
CA CYS A 461 20.19 -25.04 -25.23
C CYS A 461 19.06 -24.29 -25.95
N PRO A 462 18.18 -24.99 -26.68
CA PRO A 462 16.96 -24.39 -27.18
C PRO A 462 15.94 -24.12 -26.05
N TRP A 463 14.86 -23.40 -26.34
CA TRP A 463 13.88 -22.98 -25.33
C TRP A 463 13.21 -24.15 -24.61
N GLU A 464 12.81 -25.19 -25.34
CA GLU A 464 12.08 -26.34 -24.80
C GLU A 464 12.84 -27.10 -23.71
N ASP A 465 14.17 -27.10 -23.81
CA ASP A 465 15.11 -27.81 -22.93
C ASP A 465 15.74 -26.90 -21.88
N SER A 466 15.40 -25.60 -21.89
CA SER A 466 16.04 -24.61 -21.03
C SER A 466 15.61 -24.72 -19.56
N TYR A 467 16.58 -24.57 -18.66
CA TYR A 467 16.32 -24.48 -17.23
C TYR A 467 15.34 -23.35 -16.90
N ILE A 468 15.48 -22.19 -17.55
CA ILE A 468 14.59 -21.05 -17.29
C ILE A 468 13.13 -21.38 -17.61
N ARG A 469 12.85 -22.14 -18.68
CA ARG A 469 11.49 -22.57 -19.00
C ARG A 469 10.94 -23.54 -17.96
N GLU A 470 11.78 -24.48 -17.50
CA GLU A 470 11.43 -25.38 -16.40
C GLU A 470 11.18 -24.58 -15.11
N TRP A 471 12.00 -23.59 -14.77
CA TRP A 471 11.80 -22.73 -13.61
C TRP A 471 10.54 -21.86 -13.73
N LEU A 472 10.19 -21.39 -14.93
CA LEU A 472 8.98 -20.60 -15.14
C LEU A 472 7.70 -21.44 -14.95
N ASN A 473 7.66 -22.67 -15.47
CA ASN A 473 6.45 -23.52 -15.53
C ASN A 473 6.48 -24.75 -14.61
N GLY A 474 7.55 -24.90 -13.82
CA GLY A 474 7.88 -26.15 -13.12
C GLY A 474 7.01 -26.46 -11.92
N LYS A 475 7.27 -27.63 -11.32
CA LYS A 475 6.66 -28.05 -10.05
C LYS A 475 7.58 -27.70 -8.89
N GLY A 476 7.00 -27.38 -7.72
CA GLY A 476 7.77 -27.03 -6.54
C GLY A 476 8.17 -25.56 -6.54
N ASP A 477 9.44 -25.26 -6.25
CA ASP A 477 9.99 -23.91 -6.18
C ASP A 477 10.23 -23.34 -7.59
N SER A 478 9.16 -22.84 -8.20
CA SER A 478 9.10 -22.32 -9.57
C SER A 478 8.38 -20.98 -9.59
N PHE A 479 8.62 -20.16 -10.62
CA PHE A 479 7.98 -18.85 -10.74
C PHE A 479 6.46 -18.97 -10.68
N ILE A 480 5.84 -19.88 -11.44
CA ILE A 480 4.38 -20.01 -11.48
C ILE A 480 3.77 -20.38 -10.11
N ASN A 481 4.47 -21.14 -9.26
CA ASN A 481 3.97 -21.51 -7.94
C ASN A 481 4.22 -20.43 -6.89
N ASN A 482 5.29 -19.65 -7.07
CA ASN A 482 5.67 -18.58 -6.17
C ASN A 482 4.95 -17.25 -6.50
N ALA A 483 4.55 -17.07 -7.77
CA ALA A 483 3.98 -15.83 -8.27
C ALA A 483 2.44 -15.81 -8.26
N PHE A 484 1.80 -16.97 -8.32
CA PHE A 484 0.35 -17.08 -8.46
C PHE A 484 -0.22 -18.07 -7.46
N ALA A 485 -1.32 -17.74 -6.79
CA ALA A 485 -2.10 -18.65 -5.96
C ALA A 485 -2.76 -19.76 -6.80
N GLU A 486 -3.31 -20.80 -6.15
CA GLU A 486 -3.94 -21.93 -6.86
C GLU A 486 -5.13 -21.48 -7.72
N GLU A 487 -5.89 -20.51 -7.24
CA GLU A 487 -7.05 -19.91 -7.89
C GLU A 487 -6.63 -19.05 -9.09
N GLU A 488 -5.59 -18.24 -8.93
CA GLU A 488 -5.00 -17.44 -10.01
C GLU A 488 -4.44 -18.34 -11.13
N ARG A 489 -3.85 -19.48 -10.77
CA ARG A 489 -3.40 -20.47 -11.75
C ARG A 489 -4.53 -21.06 -12.59
N GLN A 490 -5.79 -21.05 -12.12
CA GLN A 490 -6.92 -21.56 -12.90
C GLN A 490 -7.26 -20.67 -14.10
N ILE A 491 -6.96 -19.37 -14.03
CA ILE A 491 -7.22 -18.43 -15.12
C ILE A 491 -6.01 -18.23 -16.05
N LEU A 492 -4.84 -18.78 -15.69
CA LEU A 492 -3.67 -18.82 -16.57
C LEU A 492 -3.95 -19.74 -17.77
N ILE A 493 -3.73 -19.21 -18.97
CA ILE A 493 -3.94 -19.91 -20.22
C ILE A 493 -2.63 -20.49 -20.71
N THR A 494 -2.54 -21.82 -20.72
CA THR A 494 -1.45 -22.53 -21.40
C THR A 494 -1.50 -22.23 -22.90
N SER A 495 -0.49 -21.50 -23.36
CA SER A 495 -0.42 -20.91 -24.69
C SER A 495 0.45 -21.74 -25.62
N ASP A 496 0.11 -21.78 -26.90
CA ASP A 496 1.01 -22.27 -27.94
C ASP A 496 2.10 -21.23 -28.19
N VAL A 497 3.31 -21.52 -27.73
CA VAL A 497 4.47 -20.64 -27.81
C VAL A 497 5.34 -21.08 -28.99
N GLN A 498 5.40 -20.22 -30.00
CA GLN A 498 6.19 -20.44 -31.21
C GLN A 498 7.66 -20.08 -30.99
N ASN A 499 8.55 -20.99 -31.38
CA ASN A 499 10.00 -20.89 -31.22
C ASN A 499 10.69 -20.76 -32.59
N ALA A 500 10.36 -19.68 -33.30
CA ALA A 500 10.96 -19.38 -34.58
C ALA A 500 12.48 -19.17 -34.48
N ASP A 501 13.20 -19.55 -35.54
CA ASP A 501 14.64 -19.36 -35.66
C ASP A 501 15.03 -17.89 -35.55
N ASN A 502 16.24 -17.63 -35.05
CA ASN A 502 16.83 -16.30 -35.00
C ASN A 502 16.78 -15.60 -36.37
N TYR A 503 16.26 -14.38 -36.43
CA TYR A 503 16.00 -13.64 -37.67
C TYR A 503 17.26 -13.44 -38.53
N TYR A 504 18.41 -13.18 -37.90
CA TYR A 504 19.65 -12.86 -38.60
C TYR A 504 20.50 -14.08 -38.93
N PHE A 505 20.48 -15.09 -38.07
CA PHE A 505 21.41 -16.21 -38.12
C PHE A 505 20.77 -17.52 -38.54
N GLY A 506 19.44 -17.62 -38.49
CA GLY A 506 18.73 -18.88 -38.73
C GLY A 506 19.07 -19.95 -37.69
N THR A 507 19.56 -19.55 -36.52
CA THR A 507 19.82 -20.46 -35.40
C THR A 507 18.49 -21.01 -34.91
N GLY A 508 18.36 -22.33 -34.87
CA GLY A 508 17.15 -22.98 -34.40
C GLY A 508 16.90 -22.72 -32.92
N CYS A 509 15.67 -22.35 -32.57
CA CYS A 509 15.24 -22.15 -31.18
C CYS A 509 14.52 -23.36 -30.58
N GLY A 510 14.48 -24.45 -31.35
CA GLY A 510 13.88 -25.72 -30.99
C GLY A 510 12.39 -25.82 -31.31
N ALA A 511 11.71 -26.83 -30.75
CA ALA A 511 10.32 -27.11 -31.05
C ALA A 511 9.36 -26.11 -30.39
N ASP A 512 8.20 -25.85 -31.01
CA ASP A 512 7.11 -25.10 -30.37
C ASP A 512 6.66 -25.78 -29.08
N THR A 513 6.23 -24.96 -28.11
CA THR A 513 5.97 -25.39 -26.73
C THR A 513 4.56 -24.99 -26.27
N LYS A 514 4.14 -25.56 -25.14
CA LYS A 514 2.90 -25.19 -24.45
C LYS A 514 3.26 -24.70 -23.06
N ASP A 515 3.17 -23.39 -22.86
CA ASP A 515 3.65 -22.71 -21.65
C ASP A 515 2.55 -21.80 -21.08
N SER A 516 2.42 -21.78 -19.76
CA SER A 516 1.54 -20.83 -19.05
C SER A 516 2.28 -19.52 -18.73
N VAL A 517 3.61 -19.61 -18.53
CA VAL A 517 4.50 -18.47 -18.36
C VAL A 517 5.68 -18.61 -19.33
N PHE A 518 5.99 -17.57 -20.10
CA PHE A 518 7.06 -17.60 -21.09
C PHE A 518 7.78 -16.24 -21.18
N LEU A 519 8.85 -16.15 -21.98
CA LEU A 519 9.52 -14.88 -22.32
C LEU A 519 9.19 -14.53 -23.76
N LEU A 520 9.11 -13.24 -24.12
CA LEU A 520 8.94 -12.84 -25.51
C LEU A 520 10.09 -13.33 -26.40
N SER A 521 9.80 -13.52 -27.69
CA SER A 521 10.76 -13.83 -28.74
C SER A 521 11.18 -12.58 -29.52
N GLU A 522 12.23 -12.72 -30.32
CA GLU A 522 12.66 -11.72 -31.30
C GLU A 522 11.51 -11.26 -32.23
N GLU A 523 10.64 -12.19 -32.64
CA GLU A 523 9.48 -11.94 -33.49
C GLU A 523 8.46 -11.01 -32.83
N GLU A 524 8.25 -11.16 -31.53
CA GLU A 524 7.28 -10.41 -30.75
C GLU A 524 7.80 -9.06 -30.27
N VAL A 525 9.13 -8.85 -30.30
CA VAL A 525 9.77 -7.61 -29.85
C VAL A 525 10.25 -6.74 -31.01
N PHE A 526 10.56 -7.31 -32.19
CA PHE A 526 10.85 -6.50 -33.37
C PHE A 526 10.53 -7.10 -34.75
N SER A 527 10.72 -8.41 -34.97
CA SER A 527 10.92 -8.91 -36.36
C SER A 527 9.63 -9.23 -37.11
N SER A 528 8.48 -8.92 -36.50
CA SER A 528 7.16 -9.07 -37.10
C SER A 528 6.20 -7.93 -36.75
N TYR A 529 5.00 -7.99 -37.34
CA TYR A 529 3.90 -7.10 -37.02
C TYR A 529 3.41 -7.23 -35.56
N LYS A 530 3.71 -8.34 -34.86
CA LYS A 530 3.37 -8.51 -33.44
C LYS A 530 4.07 -7.46 -32.57
N ALA A 531 5.29 -7.08 -32.91
CA ALA A 531 6.02 -6.05 -32.18
C ALA A 531 5.25 -4.73 -32.16
N GLU A 532 4.71 -4.31 -33.30
CA GLU A 532 3.89 -3.09 -33.38
C GLU A 532 2.58 -3.22 -32.59
N ILE A 533 1.92 -4.39 -32.67
CA ILE A 533 0.71 -4.67 -31.88
C ILE A 533 0.99 -4.60 -30.39
N TYR A 534 2.14 -5.12 -29.93
CA TYR A 534 2.53 -5.13 -28.51
C TYR A 534 3.10 -3.79 -28.05
N GLY A 535 3.10 -2.78 -28.92
CA GLY A 535 3.53 -1.44 -28.56
C GLY A 535 5.03 -1.20 -28.67
N PHE A 536 5.76 -2.12 -29.29
CA PHE A 536 7.19 -2.00 -29.57
C PHE A 536 7.45 -1.45 -30.97
N GLN A 537 8.61 -0.86 -31.15
CA GLN A 537 9.08 -0.45 -32.45
C GLN A 537 9.43 -1.70 -33.28
N PRO A 538 8.91 -1.89 -34.51
CA PRO A 538 9.27 -3.04 -35.35
C PRO A 538 10.64 -2.82 -36.03
N SER A 539 11.66 -2.50 -35.24
CA SER A 539 13.02 -2.17 -35.65
C SER A 539 14.01 -2.48 -34.53
N ASP A 540 15.18 -2.98 -34.91
CA ASP A 540 16.34 -3.16 -34.04
C ASP A 540 17.47 -2.16 -34.34
N ALA A 541 17.28 -1.28 -35.35
CA ALA A 541 18.24 -0.25 -35.74
C ALA A 541 18.31 0.92 -34.75
N THR A 542 17.29 1.09 -33.91
CA THR A 542 17.19 2.12 -32.87
C THR A 542 16.69 1.51 -31.57
N GLY A 543 17.14 2.07 -30.45
CA GLY A 543 16.71 1.63 -29.13
C GLY A 543 15.28 2.06 -28.86
N ASP A 544 14.45 1.13 -28.40
CA ASP A 544 13.03 1.35 -28.14
C ASP A 544 12.78 1.57 -26.64
N MET A 545 12.19 2.71 -26.29
CA MET A 545 11.88 3.03 -24.90
C MET A 545 10.84 2.07 -24.30
N GLY A 546 9.95 1.51 -25.12
CA GLY A 546 8.98 0.51 -24.67
C GLY A 546 9.63 -0.76 -24.14
N ARG A 547 10.86 -1.06 -24.54
CA ARG A 547 11.60 -2.25 -24.10
C ARG A 547 12.53 -2.00 -22.91
N ARG A 548 12.58 -0.76 -22.41
CA ARG A 548 13.40 -0.40 -21.25
C ARG A 548 12.64 -0.74 -19.97
N LEU A 549 13.29 -1.46 -19.08
CA LEU A 549 12.69 -1.94 -17.84
C LEU A 549 13.65 -1.75 -16.67
N ILE A 550 13.11 -1.27 -15.56
CA ILE A 550 13.82 -1.14 -14.30
C ILE A 550 13.62 -2.43 -13.51
N PRO A 551 14.68 -3.09 -13.02
CA PRO A 551 14.53 -4.22 -12.13
C PRO A 551 13.91 -3.82 -10.80
N THR A 552 13.21 -4.77 -10.21
CA THR A 552 12.86 -4.69 -8.79
C THR A 552 14.13 -4.78 -7.96
N ASP A 553 14.08 -4.31 -6.71
CA ASP A 553 15.23 -4.45 -5.79
C ASP A 553 15.59 -5.91 -5.58
N TYR A 554 14.57 -6.78 -5.57
CA TYR A 554 14.75 -8.22 -5.54
C TYR A 554 15.54 -8.71 -6.75
N ALA A 555 15.13 -8.41 -7.98
CA ALA A 555 15.87 -8.81 -9.18
C ALA A 555 17.31 -8.27 -9.20
N ALA A 556 17.50 -7.01 -8.80
CA ALA A 556 18.84 -6.42 -8.65
C ALA A 556 19.68 -7.15 -7.60
N SER A 557 19.08 -7.60 -6.49
CA SER A 557 19.76 -8.41 -5.47
C SER A 557 20.13 -9.80 -5.95
N ARG A 558 19.40 -10.33 -6.93
CA ARG A 558 19.58 -11.67 -7.52
C ARG A 558 20.67 -11.71 -8.58
N GLY A 559 21.10 -10.54 -9.09
CA GLY A 559 22.22 -10.45 -10.02
C GLY A 559 21.95 -9.58 -11.25
N THR A 560 20.71 -9.11 -11.46
CA THR A 560 20.37 -8.32 -12.64
C THR A 560 21.32 -7.12 -12.75
N TRP A 561 22.02 -7.03 -13.86
CA TRP A 561 22.87 -5.88 -14.15
C TRP A 561 22.01 -4.62 -14.30
N VAL A 562 22.49 -3.52 -13.71
CA VAL A 562 21.79 -2.23 -13.72
C VAL A 562 22.70 -1.16 -14.31
N SER A 563 22.19 -0.42 -15.28
CA SER A 563 22.91 0.69 -15.90
C SER A 563 23.11 1.84 -14.92
N SER A 564 24.36 2.31 -14.83
CA SER A 564 24.75 3.52 -14.11
C SER A 564 24.99 4.71 -15.05
N SER A 565 24.54 4.62 -16.31
CA SER A 565 24.75 5.70 -17.28
C SER A 565 23.71 6.80 -17.08
N ASP A 566 24.09 8.06 -17.32
CA ASP A 566 23.19 9.21 -17.15
C ASP A 566 21.96 9.15 -18.07
N ASP A 567 22.07 8.46 -19.22
CA ASP A 567 20.98 8.33 -20.21
C ASP A 567 19.97 7.24 -19.87
N THR A 568 20.37 6.23 -19.09
CA THR A 568 19.56 5.06 -18.76
C THR A 568 19.76 4.59 -17.31
N PRO A 569 19.71 5.50 -16.32
CA PRO A 569 20.00 5.13 -14.94
C PRO A 569 18.97 4.13 -14.43
N GLY A 570 19.43 3.07 -13.78
CA GLY A 570 18.53 2.07 -13.18
C GLY A 570 17.95 1.05 -14.16
N ILE A 571 18.19 1.17 -15.47
CA ILE A 571 17.63 0.22 -16.45
C ILE A 571 18.51 -1.04 -16.53
N GLY A 572 17.86 -2.21 -16.47
CA GLY A 572 18.52 -3.51 -16.64
C GLY A 572 18.39 -4.07 -18.05
N PHE A 573 19.18 -5.09 -18.37
CA PHE A 573 19.01 -5.87 -19.59
C PHE A 573 18.27 -7.18 -19.29
N TRP A 574 17.52 -7.72 -20.25
CA TRP A 574 16.65 -8.87 -20.01
C TRP A 574 16.58 -9.84 -21.19
N PHE A 575 16.36 -11.13 -20.90
CA PHE A 575 16.36 -12.20 -21.90
C PHE A 575 15.12 -12.23 -22.78
N LEU A 576 15.31 -12.64 -24.03
CA LEU A 576 14.26 -13.21 -24.88
C LEU A 576 14.37 -14.73 -24.88
N ARG A 577 13.33 -15.44 -25.34
CA ARG A 577 13.41 -16.90 -25.52
C ARG A 577 14.23 -17.35 -26.73
N THR A 578 14.52 -16.43 -27.66
CA THR A 578 15.22 -16.71 -28.93
C THR A 578 16.72 -16.93 -28.72
N ASN A 579 17.27 -18.01 -29.30
CA ASN A 579 18.71 -18.26 -29.31
C ASN A 579 19.47 -17.23 -30.17
N GLY A 580 20.74 -16.99 -29.84
CA GLY A 580 21.60 -16.00 -30.48
C GLY A 580 22.29 -16.51 -31.75
N TYR A 581 23.55 -16.14 -31.93
CA TYR A 581 24.37 -16.58 -33.07
C TYR A 581 24.58 -18.10 -33.11
N THR A 582 24.60 -18.73 -31.94
CA THR A 582 24.70 -20.17 -31.69
C THR A 582 23.71 -20.54 -30.59
N GLN A 583 23.38 -21.83 -30.44
CA GLN A 583 22.38 -22.30 -29.46
C GLN A 583 22.88 -22.23 -28.00
N ASP A 584 24.17 -22.02 -27.78
CA ASP A 584 24.78 -21.68 -26.48
C ASP A 584 24.72 -20.16 -26.18
N ASN A 585 24.08 -19.37 -27.03
CA ASN A 585 23.76 -17.97 -26.79
C ASN A 585 22.25 -17.70 -26.83
N VAL A 586 21.82 -16.65 -26.13
CA VAL A 586 20.42 -16.18 -26.04
C VAL A 586 20.34 -14.69 -26.29
N VAL A 587 19.36 -14.27 -27.08
CA VAL A 587 19.10 -12.86 -27.41
C VAL A 587 18.60 -12.12 -26.18
N TYR A 588 19.00 -10.86 -26.04
CA TYR A 588 18.56 -10.01 -24.94
C TYR A 588 18.30 -8.58 -25.41
N VAL A 589 17.49 -7.86 -24.65
CA VAL A 589 17.25 -6.43 -24.80
C VAL A 589 18.15 -5.69 -23.82
N GLY A 590 18.95 -4.74 -24.32
CA GLY A 590 19.83 -3.91 -23.50
C GLY A 590 19.16 -2.66 -22.91
N GLU A 591 19.91 -1.90 -22.14
CA GLU A 591 19.47 -0.76 -21.34
C GLU A 591 18.89 0.41 -22.13
N LYS A 592 19.28 0.51 -23.41
CA LYS A 592 18.76 1.52 -24.34
C LYS A 592 17.53 1.04 -25.11
N GLY A 593 17.10 -0.22 -24.91
CA GLY A 593 16.03 -0.87 -25.67
C GLY A 593 16.48 -1.45 -27.01
N TYR A 594 17.79 -1.60 -27.23
CA TYR A 594 18.35 -2.28 -28.41
C TYR A 594 18.30 -3.78 -28.21
N LEU A 595 18.05 -4.52 -29.30
CA LEU A 595 18.25 -5.97 -29.29
C LEU A 595 19.68 -6.32 -29.66
N TYR A 596 20.21 -7.31 -28.95
CA TYR A 596 21.52 -7.89 -29.20
C TYR A 596 21.34 -9.31 -29.74
N ASN A 597 21.04 -9.42 -31.04
CA ASN A 597 20.63 -10.69 -31.70
C ASN A 597 21.75 -11.75 -31.78
N ARG A 598 23.01 -11.35 -31.61
CA ARG A 598 24.11 -12.33 -31.42
C ARG A 598 24.00 -13.08 -30.10
N GLY A 599 23.32 -12.48 -29.13
CA GLY A 599 23.08 -13.03 -27.81
C GLY A 599 24.29 -12.98 -26.88
N ILE A 600 24.05 -13.46 -25.67
CA ILE A 600 25.02 -13.71 -24.60
C ILE A 600 24.96 -15.18 -24.18
N PRO A 601 26.00 -15.74 -23.55
CA PRO A 601 25.98 -17.11 -23.05
C PRO A 601 24.71 -17.49 -22.30
N VAL A 602 24.17 -18.69 -22.54
CA VAL A 602 23.00 -19.22 -21.81
C VAL A 602 23.22 -19.28 -20.30
N THR A 603 24.48 -19.33 -19.85
CA THR A 603 24.87 -19.30 -18.43
C THR A 603 24.99 -17.90 -17.85
N CYS A 604 24.61 -16.84 -18.58
CA CYS A 604 24.67 -15.48 -18.04
C CYS A 604 23.67 -15.33 -16.90
N ALA A 605 24.17 -15.01 -15.70
CA ALA A 605 23.37 -14.84 -14.50
C ALA A 605 23.02 -13.37 -14.21
N ASP A 606 23.37 -12.46 -15.11
CA ASP A 606 23.20 -11.01 -14.91
C ASP A 606 21.99 -10.46 -15.68
N ALA A 607 21.31 -11.30 -16.46
CA ALA A 607 20.14 -10.91 -17.22
C ALA A 607 18.88 -10.93 -16.35
N GLY A 608 18.05 -9.93 -16.56
CA GLY A 608 16.72 -9.85 -16.00
C GLY A 608 15.74 -10.80 -16.66
N ILE A 609 14.78 -11.29 -15.87
CA ILE A 609 13.63 -12.05 -16.35
C ILE A 609 12.38 -11.17 -16.39
N VAL A 610 11.71 -11.20 -17.54
CA VAL A 610 10.48 -10.45 -17.80
C VAL A 610 9.40 -11.42 -18.27
N PRO A 611 8.66 -12.01 -17.32
CA PRO A 611 7.65 -13.00 -17.63
C PRO A 611 6.50 -12.42 -18.47
N VAL A 612 5.92 -13.29 -19.28
CA VAL A 612 4.74 -13.06 -20.09
C VAL A 612 3.74 -14.14 -19.76
N ILE A 613 2.49 -13.75 -19.56
CA ILE A 613 1.39 -14.65 -19.27
C ILE A 613 0.20 -14.31 -20.15
N ARG A 614 -0.67 -15.30 -20.34
CA ARG A 614 -2.00 -15.09 -20.89
C ARG A 614 -3.03 -15.47 -19.84
N ILE A 615 -4.02 -14.63 -19.61
CA ILE A 615 -5.09 -14.89 -18.63
C ILE A 615 -6.47 -14.76 -19.26
N GLN A 616 -7.46 -15.39 -18.63
CA GLN A 616 -8.87 -15.19 -18.97
C GLN A 616 -9.30 -13.74 -18.68
N ARG A 617 -9.85 -13.07 -19.69
CA ARG A 617 -10.40 -11.72 -19.59
C ARG A 617 -11.73 -11.73 -18.82
N GLY A 618 -11.98 -10.67 -18.05
CA GLY A 618 -13.20 -10.51 -17.26
C GLY A 618 -13.18 -11.29 -15.94
N SER A 619 -12.04 -11.87 -15.57
CA SER A 619 -11.84 -12.44 -14.24
C SER A 619 -11.77 -11.34 -13.18
N SER A 620 -12.34 -11.60 -12.01
CA SER A 620 -12.23 -10.74 -10.83
C SER A 620 -10.91 -10.91 -10.07
N LEU A 621 -10.00 -11.77 -10.54
CA LEU A 621 -8.73 -12.07 -9.89
C LEU A 621 -7.60 -11.10 -10.27
N TYR A 622 -7.82 -10.23 -11.27
CA TYR A 622 -6.90 -9.13 -11.58
C TYR A 622 -7.63 -7.80 -11.40
N THR A 623 -6.87 -6.75 -11.06
CA THR A 623 -7.39 -5.38 -10.89
C THR A 623 -6.82 -4.50 -12.00
N CYS A 624 -7.65 -3.66 -12.62
CA CYS A 624 -7.17 -2.65 -13.56
C CYS A 624 -6.40 -1.55 -12.82
N GLU A 625 -5.28 -1.15 -13.38
CA GLU A 625 -4.38 -0.13 -12.84
C GLU A 625 -4.30 1.04 -13.81
N GLU A 626 -3.72 2.17 -13.38
CA GLU A 626 -3.44 3.28 -14.29
C GLU A 626 -2.60 2.84 -15.49
N ASP A 627 -2.76 3.49 -16.63
CA ASP A 627 -1.97 3.15 -17.82
C ASP A 627 -0.47 3.34 -17.58
N ILE A 628 0.34 2.49 -18.19
CA ILE A 628 1.79 2.59 -18.20
C ILE A 628 2.21 3.25 -19.52
N ASN A 629 3.16 4.16 -19.47
CA ASN A 629 3.74 4.75 -20.67
C ASN A 629 5.24 4.44 -20.79
N SER A 630 5.76 4.43 -22.02
CA SER A 630 7.17 4.14 -22.29
C SER A 630 8.13 5.26 -21.87
N LYS A 631 7.65 6.37 -21.28
CA LYS A 631 8.49 7.45 -20.77
C LYS A 631 8.97 7.20 -19.34
N GLY A 632 8.34 6.26 -18.63
CA GLY A 632 8.64 5.99 -17.22
C GLY A 632 8.04 7.04 -16.28
N THR A 633 6.91 7.66 -16.67
CA THR A 633 6.08 8.53 -15.81
C THR A 633 4.90 7.78 -15.24
#